data_AF-A0A3N5EEY0-F1
#
_entry.id   AF-A0A3N5EEY0-F1
#
_cell.length_a   1.000
_cell.length_b   1.000
_cell.length_c   1.000
_cell.angle_alpha   90.00
_cell.angle_beta   90.00
_cell.angle_gamma   90.00
#
_symmetry.space_group_name_H-M   'P 1'
#
loop_
_entity.id
_entity.type
_entity.pdbx_description
1 polymer ?
#
loop_
_entity_poly.entity_id
_entity_poly.type
_entity_poly.pdbx_seq_one_letter_code
_entity_poly.pdbx_strand_id
1 'polypeptide(L)'
;MSVYSAVVRCPAGPEVLCRQSLLSARGSYRSITPSCRGCNDKRRESNVNNVTDRKESVGVLSWFNRGSHLRLSWPTRITLARILLIVPFVDCMLSMHDPGITESGQRFLRHAAVGLFFLMAISDAIDGYWARHRKQITKLGAFLDPLADKLLITCASLLLVSQRGHVEGFLLPMTVVVLIIGKDILITIGFLVMYLITSHAHIVPVLAGKLATALQLSMVIAVLVAPDLVGGIPGYRWFVHVLWWSAAAAAVIAAFVYIRNGSRYIEEYERTQGPRQGTSGA
;
A
#
# COMPACT_ATOMS: atom_id res chain seq x y z
N MET A 1 37.12 -7.70 27.26
CA MET A 1 36.02 -8.68 27.44
C MET A 1 34.70 -7.94 27.28
N SER A 2 33.91 -8.26 26.26
CA SER A 2 32.57 -7.65 26.09
C SER A 2 31.52 -8.74 26.27
N VAL A 3 30.68 -8.60 27.29
CA VAL A 3 29.66 -9.59 27.69
C VAL A 3 28.34 -9.16 27.06
N TYR A 4 27.87 -9.90 26.06
CA TYR A 4 26.51 -9.74 25.53
C TYR A 4 25.58 -10.75 26.20
N SER A 5 24.46 -10.30 26.74
CA SER A 5 23.38 -11.17 27.22
C SER A 5 22.26 -11.18 26.18
N ALA A 6 21.91 -12.36 25.64
CA ALA A 6 20.76 -12.53 24.75
C ALA A 6 19.66 -13.29 25.51
N VAL A 7 18.43 -12.77 25.50
CA VAL A 7 17.27 -13.41 26.13
C VAL A 7 16.54 -14.22 25.05
N VAL A 8 16.46 -15.54 25.21
CA VAL A 8 15.70 -16.43 24.32
C VAL A 8 14.35 -16.72 24.98
N ARG A 9 13.24 -16.42 24.30
CA ARG A 9 11.88 -16.78 24.75
C ARG A 9 11.50 -18.15 24.21
N CYS A 10 11.13 -19.08 25.10
CA CYS A 10 10.48 -20.33 24.74
C CYS A 10 8.96 -20.12 24.57
N PRO A 11 8.29 -20.84 23.66
CA PRO A 11 6.89 -20.60 23.30
C PRO A 11 5.85 -21.07 24.34
N ALA A 12 6.25 -21.63 25.48
CA ALA A 12 5.34 -22.01 26.55
C ALA A 12 6.04 -22.01 27.93
N GLY A 13 5.70 -21.04 28.81
CA GLY A 13 6.19 -20.97 30.20
C GLY A 13 7.19 -19.82 30.50
N PRO A 14 7.37 -19.41 31.77
CA PRO A 14 7.91 -18.10 32.13
C PRO A 14 9.38 -17.92 31.73
N GLU A 15 9.78 -16.66 31.50
CA GLU A 15 11.08 -16.27 30.94
C GLU A 15 12.25 -16.89 31.71
N VAL A 16 13.04 -17.73 31.03
CA VAL A 16 14.31 -18.25 31.56
C VAL A 16 15.45 -17.46 30.94
N LEU A 17 16.14 -16.68 31.76
CA LEU A 17 17.29 -15.86 31.35
C LEU A 17 18.51 -16.78 31.13
N CYS A 18 18.82 -17.12 29.89
CA CYS A 18 20.02 -17.91 29.57
C CYS A 18 21.19 -16.96 29.24
N ARG A 19 22.21 -16.89 30.10
CA ARG A 19 23.37 -16.00 29.92
C ARG A 19 24.43 -16.71 29.08
N GLN A 20 24.72 -16.20 27.89
CA GLN A 20 25.72 -16.79 26.99
C GLN A 20 27.03 -16.00 27.06
N SER A 21 28.16 -16.67 27.33
CA SER A 21 29.49 -16.05 27.32
C SER A 21 30.26 -16.56 26.09
N LEU A 22 30.51 -15.68 25.12
CA LEU A 22 31.33 -15.99 23.93
C LEU A 22 32.80 -15.66 24.22
N LEU A 23 33.68 -16.66 24.16
CA LEU A 23 35.13 -16.51 24.18
C LEU A 23 35.67 -16.55 22.74
N SER A 24 36.31 -15.47 22.30
CA SER A 24 36.95 -15.38 20.98
C SER A 24 38.40 -15.86 21.07
N ALA A 25 38.67 -17.05 20.53
CA ALA A 25 40.02 -17.48 20.20
C ALA A 25 40.02 -18.09 18.79
N ARG A 26 40.76 -17.46 17.87
CA ARG A 26 41.12 -17.94 16.52
C ARG A 26 39.97 -18.41 15.63
N GLY A 27 39.30 -17.45 14.98
CA GLY A 27 38.80 -17.61 13.60
C GLY A 27 37.77 -18.70 13.29
N SER A 28 37.21 -19.38 14.29
CA SER A 28 36.18 -20.42 14.11
C SER A 28 35.05 -20.16 15.09
N TYR A 29 33.93 -19.61 14.59
CA TYR A 29 32.69 -19.55 15.37
C TYR A 29 32.15 -20.98 15.54
N ARG A 30 32.52 -21.66 16.62
CA ARG A 30 31.73 -22.81 17.10
C ARG A 30 30.56 -22.25 17.90
N SER A 31 29.36 -22.44 17.39
CA SER A 31 28.15 -22.36 18.22
C SER A 31 28.25 -23.44 19.29
N ILE A 32 28.67 -23.07 20.49
CA ILE A 32 28.45 -23.91 21.66
C ILE A 32 26.95 -23.85 21.92
N THR A 33 26.25 -24.89 21.48
CA THR A 33 24.85 -25.12 21.83
C THR A 33 24.72 -25.06 23.34
N PRO A 34 23.87 -24.20 23.91
CA PRO A 34 23.61 -24.26 25.34
C PRO A 34 22.98 -25.62 25.63
N SER A 35 23.55 -26.36 26.58
CA SER A 35 22.93 -27.54 27.16
C SER A 35 21.74 -27.08 28.00
N CYS A 36 20.59 -26.92 27.37
CA CYS A 36 19.31 -26.77 28.07
C CYS A 36 18.90 -28.15 28.58
N ARG A 37 19.14 -28.44 29.86
CA ARG A 37 18.55 -29.61 30.52
C ARG A 37 17.03 -29.48 30.46
N GLY A 38 16.35 -30.40 29.74
CA GLY A 38 14.90 -30.55 29.83
C GLY A 38 14.15 -30.80 28.52
N CYS A 39 14.76 -30.61 27.35
CA CYS A 39 14.10 -30.94 26.07
C CYS A 39 14.57 -32.32 25.59
N ASN A 40 13.78 -33.33 25.90
CA ASN A 40 14.04 -34.71 25.50
C ASN A 40 13.21 -35.01 24.25
N ASP A 41 13.81 -34.96 23.06
CA ASP A 41 13.42 -35.91 22.03
C ASP A 41 14.61 -36.25 21.12
N LYS A 42 14.83 -37.56 21.00
CA LYS A 42 15.82 -38.20 20.13
C LYS A 42 15.14 -38.49 18.80
N ARG A 43 15.95 -38.65 17.74
CA ARG A 43 15.67 -39.46 16.52
C ARG A 43 15.24 -38.67 15.28
N ARG A 44 16.23 -38.13 14.55
CA ARG A 44 16.73 -38.70 13.27
C ARG A 44 17.71 -37.73 12.61
N GLU A 45 18.98 -38.09 12.65
CA GLU A 45 19.88 -37.81 11.55
C GLU A 45 19.39 -38.64 10.34
N SER A 46 18.92 -37.95 9.31
CA SER A 46 18.95 -38.45 7.95
C SER A 46 19.44 -37.30 7.08
N ASN A 47 20.76 -37.33 6.87
CA ASN A 47 21.42 -37.17 5.58
C ASN A 47 20.46 -36.84 4.42
N VAL A 48 20.71 -35.74 3.71
CA VAL A 48 20.69 -35.61 2.25
C VAL A 48 20.86 -34.13 1.94
N ASN A 49 22.09 -33.81 1.55
CA ASN A 49 22.40 -32.74 0.62
C ASN A 49 21.40 -32.79 -0.55
N ASN A 50 20.48 -31.82 -0.59
CA ASN A 50 19.74 -31.33 -1.76
C ASN A 50 18.52 -30.55 -1.30
N VAL A 51 18.73 -29.44 -0.57
CA VAL A 51 17.88 -28.28 -0.83
C VAL A 51 18.54 -27.58 -1.98
N THR A 52 18.37 -28.14 -3.18
CA THR A 52 18.47 -27.39 -4.42
C THR A 52 17.72 -26.11 -4.14
N ASP A 53 18.49 -25.02 -4.10
CA ASP A 53 18.04 -23.65 -4.02
C ASP A 53 17.07 -23.46 -5.18
N ARG A 54 15.81 -23.83 -4.93
CA ARG A 54 14.72 -23.57 -5.84
C ARG A 54 14.53 -22.08 -5.67
N LYS A 55 15.32 -21.35 -6.45
CA LYS A 55 15.03 -20.00 -6.90
C LYS A 55 13.63 -20.06 -7.50
N GLU A 56 12.61 -20.01 -6.66
CA GLU A 56 11.33 -19.48 -7.05
C GLU A 56 11.61 -18.00 -7.23
N SER A 57 12.11 -17.68 -8.43
CA SER A 57 12.07 -16.35 -8.99
C SER A 57 10.62 -15.91 -8.91
N VAL A 58 10.24 -15.23 -7.82
CA VAL A 58 8.94 -14.56 -7.69
C VAL A 58 9.01 -13.31 -8.57
N GLY A 59 9.19 -13.53 -9.87
CA GLY A 59 9.04 -12.49 -10.86
C GLY A 59 7.59 -12.06 -10.83
N VAL A 60 7.37 -10.75 -10.79
CA VAL A 60 6.06 -10.12 -11.03
C VAL A 60 5.42 -10.66 -12.32
N LEU A 61 6.24 -11.09 -13.28
CA LEU A 61 5.82 -11.75 -14.52
C LEU A 61 5.35 -13.22 -14.34
N SER A 62 5.92 -13.96 -13.37
CA SER A 62 5.50 -15.34 -13.04
C SER A 62 4.16 -15.39 -12.29
N TRP A 63 3.75 -14.26 -11.71
CA TRP A 63 2.45 -14.07 -11.07
C TRP A 63 1.30 -14.01 -12.09
N PHE A 64 1.52 -13.34 -13.23
CA PHE A 64 0.51 -13.23 -14.29
C PHE A 64 0.28 -14.56 -15.02
N ASN A 65 1.31 -15.39 -15.18
CA ASN A 65 1.24 -16.63 -15.97
C ASN A 65 0.62 -17.83 -15.23
N ARG A 66 0.20 -17.67 -13.97
CA ARG A 66 -0.41 -18.75 -13.18
C ARG A 66 -1.93 -18.56 -13.19
N GLY A 67 -2.55 -18.97 -14.29
CA GLY A 67 -4.01 -19.12 -14.41
C GLY A 67 -4.53 -20.07 -13.36
N SER A 68 -4.87 -19.55 -12.17
CA SER A 68 -5.46 -20.33 -11.10
C SER A 68 -6.96 -20.42 -11.36
N HIS A 69 -7.53 -21.63 -11.26
CA HIS A 69 -8.97 -21.79 -11.04
C HIS A 69 -9.33 -20.98 -9.77
N LEU A 70 -9.77 -19.74 -9.93
CA LEU A 70 -9.98 -18.80 -8.85
C LEU A 70 -11.14 -19.27 -7.96
N ARG A 71 -10.83 -19.94 -6.85
CA ARG A 71 -11.76 -20.00 -5.71
C ARG A 71 -11.83 -18.60 -5.09
N LEU A 72 -12.67 -17.76 -5.69
CA LEU A 72 -12.87 -16.36 -5.31
C LEU A 72 -13.44 -16.30 -3.88
N SER A 73 -12.64 -15.83 -2.93
CA SER A 73 -13.12 -15.47 -1.59
C SER A 73 -14.10 -14.29 -1.71
N TRP A 74 -14.99 -14.16 -0.73
CA TRP A 74 -15.96 -13.06 -0.69
C TRP A 74 -15.30 -11.67 -0.79
N PRO A 75 -14.20 -11.37 -0.06
CA PRO A 75 -13.52 -10.07 -0.20
C PRO A 75 -13.00 -9.80 -1.61
N THR A 76 -12.41 -10.81 -2.26
CA THR A 76 -11.89 -10.67 -3.64
C THR A 76 -13.00 -10.42 -4.66
N ARG A 77 -14.21 -10.97 -4.45
CA ARG A 77 -15.36 -10.68 -5.34
C ARG A 77 -15.77 -9.22 -5.27
N ILE A 78 -15.75 -8.62 -4.09
CA ILE A 78 -16.19 -7.24 -3.89
C ILE A 78 -15.15 -6.28 -4.47
N THR A 79 -13.86 -6.55 -4.32
CA THR A 79 -12.82 -5.72 -4.94
C THR A 79 -12.79 -5.84 -6.46
N LEU A 80 -13.07 -7.02 -7.02
CA LEU A 80 -13.31 -7.18 -8.46
C LEU A 80 -14.58 -6.44 -8.92
N ALA A 81 -15.67 -6.51 -8.15
CA ALA A 81 -16.89 -5.77 -8.45
C ALA A 81 -16.64 -4.25 -8.43
N ARG A 82 -15.80 -3.75 -7.51
CA ARG A 82 -15.41 -2.33 -7.45
C ARG A 82 -14.65 -1.92 -8.70
N ILE A 83 -13.67 -2.70 -9.13
CA ILE A 83 -12.91 -2.42 -10.37
C ILE A 83 -13.87 -2.38 -11.58
N LEU A 84 -14.83 -3.31 -11.63
CA LEU A 84 -15.86 -3.30 -12.67
C LEU A 84 -16.75 -2.04 -12.60
N LEU A 85 -17.07 -1.56 -11.39
CA LEU A 85 -17.93 -0.41 -11.14
C LEU A 85 -17.25 0.94 -11.45
N ILE A 86 -15.91 0.98 -11.54
CA ILE A 86 -15.19 2.17 -12.01
C ILE A 86 -15.58 2.52 -13.45
N VAL A 87 -15.81 1.51 -14.31
CA VAL A 87 -16.17 1.73 -15.73
C VAL A 87 -17.49 2.52 -15.88
N PRO A 88 -18.62 2.09 -15.31
CA PRO A 88 -19.86 2.87 -15.40
C PRO A 88 -19.76 4.21 -14.67
N PHE A 89 -18.93 4.33 -13.63
CA PHE A 89 -18.67 5.63 -13.00
C PHE A 89 -17.98 6.61 -13.95
N VAL A 90 -16.94 6.17 -14.65
CA VAL A 90 -16.22 6.98 -15.65
C VAL A 90 -17.15 7.36 -16.81
N ASP A 91 -17.95 6.41 -17.29
CA ASP A 91 -18.93 6.63 -18.36
C ASP A 91 -19.97 7.69 -17.95
N CYS A 92 -20.57 7.56 -16.77
CA CYS A 92 -21.52 8.56 -16.24
C CYS A 92 -20.89 9.96 -16.13
N MET A 93 -19.64 10.05 -15.69
CA MET A 93 -18.93 11.32 -15.55
C MET A 93 -18.56 11.95 -16.88
N LEU A 94 -18.26 11.16 -17.91
CA LEU A 94 -17.94 11.69 -19.24
C LEU A 94 -19.20 12.09 -20.02
N SER A 95 -20.30 11.36 -19.84
CA SER A 95 -21.57 11.63 -20.53
C SER A 95 -22.41 12.74 -19.91
N MET A 96 -22.05 13.25 -18.72
CA MET A 96 -22.81 14.34 -18.11
C MET A 96 -22.73 15.65 -18.90
N HIS A 97 -21.68 15.85 -19.70
CA HIS A 97 -21.48 17.05 -20.53
C HIS A 97 -21.71 16.77 -22.03
N ASP A 98 -22.38 15.67 -22.37
CA ASP A 98 -22.73 15.40 -23.76
C ASP A 98 -23.87 16.35 -24.21
N PRO A 99 -23.67 17.15 -25.28
CA PRO A 99 -24.67 18.11 -25.77
C PRO A 99 -25.90 17.44 -26.39
N GLY A 100 -25.88 16.11 -26.55
CA GLY A 100 -26.98 15.32 -27.11
C GLY A 100 -28.01 14.83 -26.10
N ILE A 101 -27.80 15.06 -24.79
CA ILE A 101 -28.68 14.56 -23.72
C ILE A 101 -29.48 15.72 -23.13
N THR A 102 -30.77 15.49 -22.87
CA THR A 102 -31.66 16.43 -22.18
C THR A 102 -31.10 16.84 -20.81
N GLU A 103 -31.30 18.10 -20.42
CA GLU A 103 -30.95 18.67 -19.10
C GLU A 103 -31.33 17.78 -17.90
N SER A 104 -32.48 17.11 -17.97
CA SER A 104 -32.95 16.17 -16.94
C SER A 104 -32.11 14.89 -16.87
N GLY A 105 -31.64 14.40 -18.02
CA GLY A 105 -30.75 13.25 -18.13
C GLY A 105 -29.38 13.56 -17.53
N GLN A 106 -28.80 14.72 -17.85
CA GLN A 106 -27.51 15.15 -17.29
C GLN A 106 -27.52 15.18 -15.74
N ARG A 107 -28.60 15.70 -15.13
CA ARG A 107 -28.77 15.69 -13.67
C ARG A 107 -28.84 14.26 -13.12
N PHE A 108 -29.58 13.37 -13.78
CA PHE A 108 -29.67 11.96 -13.37
C PHE A 108 -28.31 11.26 -13.44
N LEU A 109 -27.56 11.42 -14.54
CA LEU A 109 -26.21 10.86 -14.69
C LEU A 109 -25.27 11.38 -13.60
N ARG A 110 -25.36 12.67 -13.24
CA ARG A 110 -24.58 13.25 -12.15
C ARG A 110 -24.90 12.60 -10.80
N HIS A 111 -26.18 12.50 -10.45
CA HIS A 111 -26.56 11.85 -9.19
C HIS A 111 -26.21 10.36 -9.17
N ALA A 112 -26.28 9.68 -10.33
CA ALA A 112 -25.82 8.31 -10.49
C ALA A 112 -24.29 8.20 -10.26
N ALA A 113 -23.48 9.10 -10.83
CA ALA A 113 -22.04 9.12 -10.60
C ALA A 113 -21.67 9.34 -9.12
N VAL A 114 -22.34 10.27 -8.44
CA VAL A 114 -22.20 10.49 -6.99
C VAL A 114 -22.54 9.21 -6.23
N GLY A 115 -23.70 8.61 -6.53
CA GLY A 115 -24.16 7.38 -5.88
C GLY A 115 -23.21 6.19 -6.11
N LEU A 116 -22.71 6.01 -7.33
CA LEU A 116 -21.72 4.99 -7.67
C LEU A 116 -20.41 5.20 -6.89
N PHE A 117 -19.93 6.45 -6.81
CA PHE A 117 -18.73 6.77 -6.04
C PHE A 117 -18.89 6.43 -4.55
N PHE A 118 -20.01 6.83 -3.94
CA PHE A 118 -20.31 6.48 -2.55
C PHE A 118 -20.42 4.97 -2.35
N LEU A 119 -21.09 4.27 -3.27
CA LEU A 119 -21.22 2.81 -3.22
C LEU A 119 -19.84 2.15 -3.26
N MET A 120 -18.94 2.60 -4.13
CA MET A 120 -17.57 2.11 -4.23
C MET A 120 -16.76 2.39 -2.94
N ALA A 121 -16.86 3.60 -2.39
CA ALA A 121 -16.14 3.99 -1.18
C ALA A 121 -16.63 3.23 0.06
N ILE A 122 -17.94 3.03 0.20
CA ILE A 122 -18.53 2.25 1.31
C ILE A 122 -18.16 0.78 1.17
N SER A 123 -18.16 0.25 -0.05
CA SER A 123 -17.77 -1.15 -0.30
C SER A 123 -16.34 -1.43 0.21
N ASP A 124 -15.41 -0.48 0.11
CA ASP A 124 -14.05 -0.62 0.67
C ASP A 124 -14.00 -0.69 2.19
N ALA A 125 -14.70 0.23 2.85
CA ALA A 125 -14.76 0.22 4.30
C ALA A 125 -15.35 -1.09 4.83
N ILE A 126 -16.36 -1.62 4.13
CA ILE A 126 -16.98 -2.91 4.45
C ILE A 126 -15.98 -4.04 4.19
N ASP A 127 -15.35 -4.13 3.03
CA ASP A 127 -14.37 -5.19 2.71
C ASP A 127 -13.23 -5.25 3.73
N GLY A 128 -12.69 -4.08 4.09
CA GLY A 128 -11.63 -3.96 5.09
C GLY A 128 -12.08 -4.38 6.49
N TYR A 129 -13.34 -4.13 6.84
CA TYR A 129 -13.91 -4.61 8.10
C TYR A 129 -14.10 -6.13 8.10
N TRP A 130 -14.68 -6.69 7.05
CA TRP A 130 -14.96 -8.13 6.95
C TRP A 130 -13.68 -8.97 6.85
N ALA A 131 -12.66 -8.49 6.14
CA ALA A 131 -11.37 -9.15 6.01
C ALA A 131 -10.68 -9.35 7.38
N ARG A 132 -10.78 -8.37 8.28
CA ARG A 132 -10.21 -8.46 9.64
C ARG A 132 -10.93 -9.47 10.51
N HIS A 133 -12.25 -9.59 10.38
CA HIS A 133 -13.06 -10.47 11.22
C HIS A 133 -13.02 -11.93 10.75
N ARG A 134 -12.90 -12.18 9.45
CA ARG A 134 -12.98 -13.54 8.89
C ARG A 134 -11.63 -14.24 8.72
N LYS A 135 -10.49 -13.56 8.93
CA LYS A 135 -9.11 -14.09 8.72
C LYS A 135 -8.88 -14.77 7.36
N GLN A 136 -9.74 -14.51 6.38
CA GLN A 136 -9.69 -15.09 5.04
C GLN A 136 -9.05 -14.09 4.08
N ILE A 137 -7.74 -13.87 4.27
CA ILE A 137 -6.96 -12.97 3.41
C ILE A 137 -6.38 -13.81 2.27
N THR A 138 -6.80 -13.52 1.03
CA THR A 138 -6.18 -14.11 -0.16
C THR A 138 -5.02 -13.23 -0.60
N LYS A 139 -3.95 -13.85 -1.14
CA LYS A 139 -2.80 -13.10 -1.65
C LYS A 139 -3.19 -12.16 -2.81
N LEU A 140 -4.17 -12.57 -3.62
CA LEU A 140 -4.69 -11.79 -4.75
C LEU A 140 -5.52 -10.59 -4.27
N GLY A 141 -6.42 -10.77 -3.31
CA GLY A 141 -7.17 -9.66 -2.71
C GLY A 141 -6.24 -8.62 -2.09
N ALA A 142 -5.28 -9.05 -1.28
CA ALA A 142 -4.34 -8.13 -0.63
C ALA A 142 -3.52 -7.24 -1.61
N PHE A 143 -3.35 -7.67 -2.86
CA PHE A 143 -2.73 -6.86 -3.91
C PHE A 143 -3.74 -6.02 -4.71
N LEU A 144 -4.93 -6.58 -4.98
CA LEU A 144 -5.98 -5.88 -5.72
C LEU A 144 -6.59 -4.73 -4.92
N ASP A 145 -6.68 -4.82 -3.60
CA ASP A 145 -7.35 -3.78 -2.79
C ASP A 145 -6.63 -2.42 -2.91
N PRO A 146 -5.30 -2.31 -2.67
CA PRO A 146 -4.58 -1.04 -2.84
C PRO A 146 -4.50 -0.57 -4.29
N LEU A 147 -4.61 -1.48 -5.26
CA LEU A 147 -4.64 -1.15 -6.68
C LEU A 147 -5.98 -0.52 -7.05
N ALA A 148 -7.10 -1.14 -6.67
CA ALA A 148 -8.44 -0.65 -6.92
C ALA A 148 -8.66 0.74 -6.28
N ASP A 149 -8.18 0.94 -5.06
CA ASP A 149 -8.30 2.22 -4.36
C ASP A 149 -7.55 3.34 -5.09
N LYS A 150 -6.30 3.09 -5.49
CA LYS A 150 -5.53 4.06 -6.26
C LYS A 150 -6.18 4.34 -7.61
N LEU A 151 -6.68 3.32 -8.31
CA LEU A 151 -7.36 3.49 -9.60
C LEU A 151 -8.61 4.34 -9.47
N LEU A 152 -9.46 4.08 -8.48
CA LEU A 152 -10.69 4.85 -8.26
C LEU A 152 -10.37 6.34 -8.05
N ILE A 153 -9.45 6.64 -7.12
CA ILE A 153 -9.13 8.02 -6.77
C ILE A 153 -8.38 8.73 -7.92
N THR A 154 -7.48 8.04 -8.61
CA THR A 154 -6.75 8.63 -9.76
C THR A 154 -7.66 8.89 -10.94
N CYS A 155 -8.55 7.95 -11.29
CA CYS A 155 -9.56 8.15 -12.34
C CYS A 155 -10.51 9.30 -11.99
N ALA A 156 -11.04 9.33 -10.76
CA ALA A 156 -11.92 10.41 -10.33
C ALA A 156 -11.21 11.78 -10.36
N SER A 157 -9.97 11.86 -9.87
CA SER A 157 -9.18 13.11 -9.91
C SER A 157 -8.90 13.57 -11.33
N LEU A 158 -8.64 12.65 -12.26
CA LEU A 158 -8.40 12.94 -13.67
C LEU A 158 -9.66 13.42 -14.40
N LEU A 159 -10.81 12.85 -14.06
CA LEU A 159 -12.10 13.28 -14.61
C LEU A 159 -12.46 14.69 -14.14
N LEU A 160 -12.23 15.01 -12.87
CA LEU A 160 -12.52 16.32 -12.29
C LEU A 160 -11.70 17.48 -12.88
N VAL A 161 -10.53 17.20 -13.47
CA VAL A 161 -9.74 18.20 -14.22
C VAL A 161 -10.10 18.25 -15.70
N SER A 162 -10.73 17.20 -16.23
CA SER A 162 -11.11 17.12 -17.65
C SER A 162 -12.26 18.06 -17.97
N GLN A 163 -12.20 18.74 -19.11
CA GLN A 163 -13.27 19.65 -19.55
C GLN A 163 -14.62 18.94 -19.74
N ARG A 164 -14.64 17.63 -19.97
CA ARG A 164 -15.88 16.85 -20.11
C ARG A 164 -16.40 16.26 -18.79
N GLY A 165 -15.48 16.02 -17.85
CA GLY A 165 -15.76 15.37 -16.56
C GLY A 165 -15.80 16.32 -15.37
N HIS A 166 -15.56 17.62 -15.58
CA HIS A 166 -15.52 18.60 -14.50
C HIS A 166 -16.92 18.90 -13.96
N VAL A 167 -17.00 19.10 -12.66
CA VAL A 167 -18.23 19.56 -12.02
C VAL A 167 -18.38 21.06 -12.24
N GLU A 168 -19.54 21.50 -12.76
CA GLU A 168 -19.80 22.90 -13.08
C GLU A 168 -19.46 23.83 -11.89
N GLY A 169 -18.60 24.81 -12.13
CA GLY A 169 -18.14 25.77 -11.10
C GLY A 169 -17.01 25.28 -10.18
N PHE A 170 -16.59 24.02 -10.29
CA PHE A 170 -15.52 23.41 -9.48
C PHE A 170 -14.51 22.67 -10.35
N LEU A 171 -13.79 23.42 -11.18
CA LEU A 171 -12.68 22.88 -11.97
C LEU A 171 -11.46 22.66 -11.07
N LEU A 172 -11.01 21.41 -10.97
CA LEU A 172 -9.82 21.09 -10.19
C LEU A 172 -8.56 21.67 -10.86
N PRO A 173 -7.69 22.40 -10.14
CA PRO A 173 -6.46 22.91 -10.73
C PRO A 173 -5.58 21.74 -11.20
N MET A 174 -5.05 21.84 -12.43
CA MET A 174 -4.15 20.83 -13.00
C MET A 174 -2.94 20.55 -12.09
N THR A 175 -2.45 21.58 -11.38
CA THR A 175 -1.35 21.48 -10.42
C THR A 175 -1.62 20.47 -9.31
N VAL A 176 -2.86 20.44 -8.76
CA VAL A 176 -3.24 19.53 -7.69
C VAL A 176 -3.20 18.08 -8.17
N VAL A 177 -3.76 17.82 -9.36
CA VAL A 177 -3.79 16.46 -9.94
C VAL A 177 -2.37 15.97 -10.26
N VAL A 178 -1.52 16.83 -10.84
CA VAL A 178 -0.12 16.48 -11.14
C VAL A 178 0.64 16.14 -9.86
N LEU A 179 0.45 16.88 -8.77
CA LEU A 179 1.09 16.59 -7.48
C LEU A 179 0.62 15.25 -6.88
N ILE A 180 -0.68 14.96 -6.99
CA ILE A 180 -1.27 13.72 -6.53
C ILE A 180 -0.70 12.51 -7.29
N ILE A 181 -0.78 12.55 -8.62
CA ILE A 181 -0.31 11.46 -9.48
C ILE A 181 1.22 11.33 -9.36
N GLY A 182 1.93 12.46 -9.33
CA GLY A 182 3.37 12.51 -9.15
C GLY A 182 3.82 11.85 -7.84
N LYS A 183 3.13 12.11 -6.72
CA LYS A 183 3.37 11.40 -5.45
C LYS A 183 3.17 9.90 -5.62
N ASP A 184 2.08 9.47 -6.23
CA ASP A 184 1.75 8.04 -6.34
C ASP A 184 2.77 7.29 -7.20
N ILE A 185 3.24 7.89 -8.29
CA ILE A 185 4.34 7.38 -9.11
C ILE A 185 5.63 7.33 -8.30
N LEU A 186 5.99 8.42 -7.61
CA LEU A 186 7.22 8.50 -6.79
C LEU A 186 7.25 7.41 -5.71
N ILE A 187 6.16 7.24 -4.96
CA ILE A 187 6.06 6.20 -3.91
C ILE A 187 6.18 4.81 -4.53
N THR A 188 5.57 4.59 -5.70
CA THR A 188 5.58 3.28 -6.38
C THR A 188 6.96 2.94 -6.94
N ILE A 189 7.65 3.91 -7.55
CA ILE A 189 9.03 3.74 -8.02
C ILE A 189 9.98 3.53 -6.84
N GLY A 190 9.87 4.34 -5.78
CA GLY A 190 10.70 4.18 -4.58
C GLY A 190 10.51 2.81 -3.91
N PHE A 191 9.26 2.33 -3.85
CA PHE A 191 8.95 0.97 -3.41
C PHE A 191 9.62 -0.09 -4.30
N LEU A 192 9.52 0.06 -5.63
CA LEU A 192 10.10 -0.88 -6.58
C LEU A 192 11.63 -0.95 -6.46
N VAL A 193 12.30 0.20 -6.34
CA VAL A 193 13.76 0.27 -6.16
C VAL A 193 14.18 -0.42 -4.86
N MET A 194 13.49 -0.13 -3.75
CA MET A 194 13.78 -0.76 -2.46
C MET A 194 13.56 -2.29 -2.50
N TYR A 195 12.49 -2.73 -3.19
CA TYR A 195 12.19 -4.14 -3.37
C TYR A 195 13.30 -4.88 -4.13
N LEU A 196 13.84 -4.28 -5.20
CA LEU A 196 14.92 -4.87 -6.00
C LEU A 196 16.25 -4.96 -5.25
N ILE A 197 16.56 -3.99 -4.39
CA ILE A 197 17.84 -3.96 -3.65
C ILE A 197 17.82 -4.92 -2.46
N THR A 198 16.77 -4.89 -1.63
CA THR A 198 16.79 -5.56 -0.33
C THR A 198 16.25 -6.99 -0.38
N SER A 199 15.47 -7.39 -1.40
CA SER A 199 14.78 -8.70 -1.51
C SER A 199 13.83 -9.08 -0.35
N HIS A 200 13.90 -8.38 0.79
CA HIS A 200 13.01 -8.44 1.94
C HIS A 200 12.62 -7.02 2.37
N ALA A 201 11.61 -6.46 1.72
CA ALA A 201 11.10 -5.14 2.06
C ALA A 201 10.13 -5.22 3.25
N HIS A 202 10.62 -5.02 4.47
CA HIS A 202 9.76 -4.80 5.63
C HIS A 202 9.47 -3.30 5.76
N ILE A 203 8.49 -2.81 5.00
CA ILE A 203 8.19 -1.38 4.95
C ILE A 203 7.31 -0.99 6.13
N VAL A 204 7.78 -0.02 6.91
CA VAL A 204 7.01 0.60 7.98
C VAL A 204 5.99 1.56 7.36
N PRO A 205 4.67 1.41 7.64
CA PRO A 205 3.66 2.31 7.11
C PRO A 205 3.84 3.72 7.69
N VAL A 206 3.97 4.71 6.81
CA VAL A 206 4.14 6.12 7.19
C VAL A 206 2.77 6.78 7.34
N LEU A 207 2.50 7.39 8.50
CA LEU A 207 1.24 8.10 8.77
C LEU A 207 0.95 9.24 7.77
N ALA A 208 2.00 9.92 7.28
CA ALA A 208 1.88 10.97 6.27
C ALA A 208 1.23 10.48 4.97
N GLY A 209 1.55 9.26 4.53
CA GLY A 209 0.93 8.67 3.34
C GLY A 209 -0.56 8.40 3.54
N LYS A 210 -0.95 7.92 4.73
CA LYS A 210 -2.36 7.67 5.08
C LYS A 210 -3.16 8.97 5.19
N LEU A 211 -2.56 10.02 5.73
CA LEU A 211 -3.20 11.34 5.80
C LEU A 211 -3.39 11.93 4.40
N ALA A 212 -2.37 11.83 3.54
CA ALA A 212 -2.45 12.33 2.16
C ALA A 212 -3.56 11.63 1.37
N THR A 213 -3.69 10.30 1.46
CA THR A 213 -4.77 9.57 0.78
C THR A 213 -6.14 9.86 1.36
N ALA A 214 -6.26 10.05 2.69
CA ALA A 214 -7.52 10.44 3.32
C ALA A 214 -7.99 11.83 2.87
N LEU A 215 -7.08 12.80 2.80
CA LEU A 215 -7.37 14.15 2.28
C LEU A 215 -7.69 14.15 0.79
N GLN A 216 -7.05 13.27 0.02
CA GLN A 216 -7.33 13.11 -1.41
C GLN A 216 -8.71 12.50 -1.64
N LEU A 217 -9.08 11.46 -0.88
CA LEU A 217 -10.42 10.86 -0.93
C LEU A 217 -11.50 11.86 -0.51
N SER A 218 -11.29 12.59 0.59
CA SER A 218 -12.26 13.58 1.06
C SER A 218 -12.41 14.74 0.06
N MET A 219 -11.31 15.16 -0.58
CA MET A 219 -11.33 16.17 -1.63
C MET A 219 -12.19 15.72 -2.81
N VAL A 220 -11.99 14.50 -3.32
CA VAL A 220 -12.78 13.97 -4.46
C VAL A 220 -14.27 13.93 -4.11
N ILE A 221 -14.63 13.44 -2.91
CA ILE A 221 -16.03 13.40 -2.44
C ILE A 221 -16.62 14.81 -2.37
N ALA A 222 -15.89 15.75 -1.78
CA ALA A 222 -16.38 17.12 -1.60
C ALA A 222 -16.62 17.83 -2.94
N VAL A 223 -15.73 17.63 -3.93
CA VAL A 223 -15.90 18.20 -5.26
C VAL A 223 -17.10 17.58 -5.98
N LEU A 224 -17.27 16.25 -5.87
CA LEU A 224 -18.35 15.53 -6.55
C LEU A 224 -19.75 15.93 -6.03
N VAL A 225 -19.85 16.23 -4.73
CA VAL A 225 -21.10 16.62 -4.05
C VAL A 225 -21.32 18.15 -4.05
N ALA A 226 -20.35 18.93 -4.50
CA ALA A 226 -20.37 20.38 -4.41
C ALA A 226 -21.64 21.07 -4.99
N PRO A 227 -22.17 20.69 -6.17
CA PRO A 227 -23.32 21.38 -6.75
C PRO A 227 -24.57 21.29 -5.87
N ASP A 228 -24.77 20.16 -5.20
CA ASP A 228 -25.95 19.92 -4.38
C ASP A 228 -25.81 20.62 -3.00
N LEU A 229 -24.58 20.76 -2.48
CA LEU A 229 -24.31 21.37 -1.17
C LEU A 229 -24.11 22.88 -1.21
N VAL A 230 -23.66 23.45 -2.34
CA VAL A 230 -23.45 24.91 -2.47
C VAL A 230 -24.77 25.68 -2.32
N GLY A 231 -25.90 25.10 -2.75
CA GLY A 231 -27.22 25.71 -2.54
C GLY A 231 -27.71 25.64 -1.09
N GLY A 232 -27.25 24.66 -0.30
CA GLY A 232 -27.71 24.43 1.08
C GLY A 232 -26.82 25.02 2.17
N ILE A 233 -25.50 25.09 1.95
CA ILE A 233 -24.52 25.52 2.97
C ILE A 233 -23.71 26.72 2.46
N PRO A 234 -23.94 27.93 2.99
CA PRO A 234 -23.14 29.09 2.63
C PRO A 234 -21.67 28.87 3.07
N GLY A 235 -20.73 29.05 2.15
CA GLY A 235 -19.29 28.87 2.42
C GLY A 235 -18.69 27.53 1.97
N TYR A 236 -19.50 26.60 1.47
CA TYR A 236 -19.00 25.31 0.97
C TYR A 236 -17.94 25.44 -0.13
N ARG A 237 -18.06 26.46 -1.00
CA ARG A 237 -17.07 26.74 -2.04
C ARG A 237 -15.67 27.01 -1.49
N TRP A 238 -15.58 27.81 -0.42
CA TRP A 238 -14.31 28.07 0.26
C TRP A 238 -13.75 26.80 0.91
N PHE A 239 -14.60 25.97 1.50
CA PHE A 239 -14.20 24.69 2.07
C PHE A 239 -13.56 23.78 1.02
N VAL A 240 -14.16 23.63 -0.16
CA VAL A 240 -13.59 22.82 -1.26
C VAL A 240 -12.22 23.35 -1.71
N HIS A 241 -12.06 24.67 -1.84
CA HIS A 241 -10.77 25.28 -2.19
C HIS A 241 -9.68 25.03 -1.15
N VAL A 242 -10.00 25.16 0.14
CA VAL A 242 -9.06 24.83 1.22
C VAL A 242 -8.71 23.34 1.16
N LEU A 243 -9.71 22.49 0.92
CA LEU A 243 -9.56 21.06 0.92
C LEU A 243 -8.62 20.58 -0.21
N TRP A 244 -8.77 21.08 -1.44
CA TRP A 244 -7.88 20.68 -2.54
C TRP A 244 -6.42 21.12 -2.32
N TRP A 245 -6.20 22.27 -1.66
CA TRP A 245 -4.85 22.80 -1.44
C TRP A 245 -4.20 22.07 -0.28
N SER A 246 -4.98 21.69 0.73
CA SER A 246 -4.54 20.81 1.81
C SER A 246 -4.18 19.42 1.30
N ALA A 247 -4.97 18.86 0.36
CA ALA A 247 -4.66 17.57 -0.26
C ALA A 247 -3.37 17.63 -1.09
N ALA A 248 -3.16 18.71 -1.86
CA ALA A 248 -1.92 18.94 -2.59
C ALA A 248 -0.70 19.08 -1.66
N ALA A 249 -0.83 19.88 -0.59
CA ALA A 249 0.22 20.05 0.40
C ALA A 249 0.55 18.73 1.11
N ALA A 250 -0.46 17.97 1.52
CA ALA A 250 -0.28 16.65 2.12
C ALA A 250 0.39 15.67 1.14
N ALA A 251 0.09 15.75 -0.15
CA ALA A 251 0.77 14.93 -1.16
C ALA A 251 2.27 15.25 -1.24
N VAL A 252 2.63 16.53 -1.26
CA VAL A 252 4.04 16.96 -1.25
C VAL A 252 4.75 16.54 0.03
N ILE A 253 4.11 16.72 1.19
CA ILE A 253 4.66 16.31 2.49
C ILE A 253 4.88 14.79 2.51
N ALA A 254 3.90 14.00 2.07
CA ALA A 254 4.02 12.54 2.02
C ALA A 254 5.15 12.09 1.09
N ALA A 255 5.29 12.72 -0.09
CA ALA A 255 6.38 12.47 -1.02
C ALA A 255 7.74 12.76 -0.37
N PHE A 256 7.89 13.92 0.27
CA PHE A 256 9.13 14.32 0.93
C PHE A 256 9.52 13.39 2.09
N VAL A 257 8.56 13.01 2.93
CA VAL A 257 8.79 12.06 4.03
C VAL A 257 9.20 10.69 3.48
N TYR A 258 8.60 10.25 2.38
CA TYR A 258 8.95 8.98 1.76
C TYR A 258 10.37 8.98 1.21
N ILE A 259 10.77 10.06 0.50
CA ILE A 259 12.15 10.23 0.01
C ILE A 259 13.16 10.21 1.16
N ARG A 260 12.91 10.98 2.22
CA ARG A 260 13.82 11.06 3.38
C ARG A 260 13.96 9.72 4.10
N ASN A 261 12.87 8.97 4.23
CA ASN A 261 12.92 7.65 4.85
C ASN A 261 13.66 6.66 3.93
N GLY A 262 13.39 6.70 2.63
CA GLY A 262 14.06 5.87 1.63
C GLY A 262 15.58 6.06 1.61
N SER A 263 16.07 7.30 1.65
CA SER A 263 17.51 7.58 1.65
C SER A 263 18.22 7.03 2.90
N ARG A 264 17.56 7.08 4.06
CA ARG A 264 18.10 6.52 5.31
C ARG A 264 18.21 4.99 5.25
N TYR A 265 17.24 4.31 4.64
CA TYR A 265 17.30 2.85 4.48
C TYR A 265 18.45 2.41 3.57
N ILE A 266 18.73 3.16 2.51
CA ILE A 266 19.85 2.87 1.61
C ILE A 266 21.18 3.06 2.35
N GLU A 267 21.32 4.15 3.12
CA GLU A 267 22.54 4.40 3.91
C GLU A 267 22.79 3.30 4.95
N GLU A 268 21.75 2.80 5.61
CA GLU A 268 21.88 1.72 6.58
C GLU A 268 22.22 0.38 5.91
N TYR A 269 21.67 0.11 4.73
CA TYR A 269 22.02 -1.06 3.92
C TYR A 269 23.47 -1.00 3.43
N GLU A 270 23.95 0.16 2.96
CA GLU A 270 25.34 0.37 2.58
C GLU A 270 26.29 0.21 3.78
N ARG A 271 25.93 0.68 4.97
CA ARG A 271 26.76 0.49 6.18
C ARG A 271 26.84 -0.97 6.62
N THR A 272 25.78 -1.75 6.44
CA THR A 272 25.78 -3.18 6.78
C THR A 272 26.49 -4.04 5.73
N GLN A 273 26.52 -3.60 4.47
CA GLN A 273 27.24 -4.24 3.36
C GLN A 273 28.63 -3.63 3.08
N GLY A 274 29.00 -2.57 3.80
CA GLY A 274 30.24 -1.81 3.61
C GLY A 274 31.48 -2.71 3.67
N PRO A 275 32.56 -2.33 2.97
CA PRO A 275 33.53 -3.28 2.45
C PRO A 275 34.15 -4.15 3.54
N ARG A 276 33.86 -5.45 3.50
CA ARG A 276 34.90 -6.45 3.79
C ARG A 276 35.90 -6.46 2.64
N GLN A 277 36.57 -5.33 2.36
CA GLN A 277 37.77 -5.33 1.55
C GLN A 277 38.97 -5.20 2.46
N GLY A 278 39.81 -6.25 2.43
CA GLY A 278 41.19 -6.21 2.91
C GLY A 278 41.37 -6.62 4.36
N THR A 279 41.46 -7.92 4.64
CA THR A 279 42.62 -8.53 5.33
C THR A 279 42.42 -10.04 5.48
N SER A 280 43.49 -10.79 5.22
CA SER A 280 43.64 -12.26 5.19
C SER A 280 43.23 -12.86 3.86
N GLY A 281 44.13 -13.29 2.97
CA GLY A 281 45.50 -13.74 3.17
C GLY A 281 45.62 -15.10 2.50
N ALA A 282 46.43 -15.18 1.44
CA ALA A 282 47.17 -16.34 0.94
C ALA A 282 47.78 -15.95 -0.41
#